data_AF-A0AAF5CZF9-F1
#
_entry.id   AF-A0AAF5CZF9-F1
#
_cell.length_a   1.000
_cell.length_b   1.000
_cell.length_c   1.000
_cell.angle_alpha   90.00
_cell.angle_beta   90.00
_cell.angle_gamma   90.00
#
_symmetry.space_group_name_H-M   'P 1'
#
loop_
_entity.id
_entity.type
_entity.pdbx_description
1 polymer ?
#
loop_
_entity_poly.entity_id
_entity_poly.type
_entity_poly.pdbx_seq_one_letter_code
_entity_poly.pdbx_strand_id
1 'polypeptide(L)'
;MNVIWLVVVIIFNSVKAETKNGGWKINGEIAVGIDGPCTIERRDGNTFTQEEFIKDFAYTKPVIVYNINNAQFRKNCEREEIVKNWGDKPVVLNSANTYSYTRKETTFGDYINRLLKAQNIGTLGNETFILFGDIDQRIWKPLLDTYNLPLWSLPNYEPALSFGIAGVGTGVPFHFHGPGFAEVVHGTKRWFLQPFEKRPTFNPDQSTLQWYYTIYPILKDEDKPLECLMKPGEIIYFPDKWWHATLNTETAVFISTFLSPLPKSKVLNNNEKSEAGIQEWMIMEFTGTFKSDEYILNGLSPGSLVWRKEGNSIVMVTGHTILEGGIKKLEKPLLVLDKCRYVPNNDSPDSHVKVAGVIKRKIVFTSRPKPIITRLARKI
;
A
#
# COMPACT_ATOMS: atom_id res chain seq x y z
N MET A 1 42.31 -2.48 -63.41
CA MET A 1 42.41 -3.11 -62.07
C MET A 1 41.42 -2.39 -61.16
N ASN A 2 40.20 -2.91 -61.02
CA ASN A 2 39.17 -2.29 -60.18
C ASN A 2 39.30 -2.86 -58.77
N VAL A 3 39.81 -2.04 -57.86
CA VAL A 3 39.90 -2.37 -56.44
C VAL A 3 38.56 -2.05 -55.80
N ILE A 4 37.78 -3.09 -55.49
CA ILE A 4 36.55 -2.99 -54.72
C ILE A 4 36.94 -2.88 -53.25
N TRP A 5 36.69 -1.71 -52.65
CA TRP A 5 36.81 -1.53 -51.20
C TRP A 5 35.58 -2.11 -50.52
N LEU A 6 35.77 -3.24 -49.83
CA LEU A 6 34.76 -3.83 -48.96
C LEU A 6 34.74 -3.06 -47.63
N VAL A 7 33.73 -2.21 -47.43
CA VAL A 7 33.51 -1.54 -46.14
C VAL A 7 32.73 -2.49 -45.24
N VAL A 8 33.41 -3.07 -44.25
CA VAL A 8 32.79 -3.87 -43.18
C VAL A 8 32.29 -2.90 -42.11
N VAL A 9 30.98 -2.68 -42.07
CA VAL A 9 30.31 -1.95 -40.98
C VAL A 9 30.15 -2.91 -39.80
N ILE A 10 31.05 -2.83 -38.82
CA ILE A 10 30.91 -3.54 -37.54
C ILE A 10 29.90 -2.76 -36.69
N ILE A 11 28.66 -3.22 -36.68
CA ILE A 11 27.64 -2.74 -35.73
C ILE A 11 27.99 -3.32 -34.37
N PHE A 12 28.69 -2.55 -33.54
CA PHE A 12 28.80 -2.84 -32.11
C PHE A 12 27.41 -2.63 -31.49
N ASN A 13 26.64 -3.71 -31.38
CA ASN A 13 25.58 -3.78 -30.38
C ASN A 13 26.27 -3.76 -29.01
N SER A 14 26.46 -2.57 -28.43
CA SER A 14 26.76 -2.43 -27.01
C SER A 14 25.60 -3.03 -26.23
N VAL A 15 25.71 -4.31 -25.89
CA VAL A 15 24.93 -4.90 -24.81
C VAL A 15 25.32 -4.12 -23.57
N LYS A 16 24.51 -3.13 -23.17
CA LYS A 16 24.68 -2.44 -21.89
C LYS A 16 24.76 -3.54 -20.83
N ALA A 17 25.89 -3.63 -20.14
CA ALA A 17 26.03 -4.54 -19.01
C ALA A 17 24.85 -4.28 -18.07
N GLU A 18 24.14 -5.34 -17.68
CA GLU A 18 23.01 -5.26 -16.76
C GLU A 18 23.49 -4.52 -15.51
N THR A 19 22.95 -3.32 -15.26
CA THR A 19 23.38 -2.50 -14.13
C THR A 19 22.99 -3.25 -12.87
N LYS A 20 23.97 -3.61 -12.04
CA LYS A 20 23.70 -4.29 -10.76
C LYS A 20 22.64 -3.48 -10.00
N ASN A 21 21.56 -4.15 -9.62
CA ASN A 21 20.43 -3.54 -8.93
C ASN A 21 19.72 -2.40 -9.69
N GLY A 22 19.69 -2.42 -11.04
CA GLY A 22 19.03 -1.39 -11.85
C GLY A 22 19.64 0.02 -11.70
N GLY A 23 20.89 0.11 -11.24
CA GLY A 23 21.57 1.37 -10.93
C GLY A 23 21.22 1.95 -9.56
N TRP A 24 20.45 1.24 -8.73
CA TRP A 24 20.14 1.62 -7.36
C TRP A 24 21.28 1.21 -6.42
N LYS A 25 22.36 1.98 -6.41
CA LYS A 25 23.40 1.87 -5.40
C LYS A 25 23.77 3.26 -4.91
N ILE A 26 23.49 3.55 -3.65
CA ILE A 26 23.89 4.82 -3.03
C ILE A 26 25.40 4.73 -2.72
N ASN A 27 26.12 5.83 -2.86
CA ASN A 27 27.53 5.87 -2.49
C ASN A 27 27.72 5.53 -1.01
N GLY A 28 28.61 4.58 -0.72
CA GLY A 28 28.86 4.10 0.64
C GLY A 28 27.80 3.12 1.18
N GLU A 29 26.86 2.67 0.34
CA GLU A 29 25.86 1.68 0.73
C GLU A 29 26.52 0.34 1.11
N ILE A 30 26.25 -0.10 2.34
CA ILE A 30 26.57 -1.44 2.84
C ILE A 30 25.23 -2.11 3.13
N ALA A 31 25.01 -3.26 2.52
CA ALA A 31 23.79 -4.01 2.73
C ALA A 31 23.68 -4.52 4.18
N VAL A 32 22.46 -4.59 4.70
CA VAL A 32 22.17 -4.97 6.09
C VAL A 32 21.12 -6.05 6.15
N GLY A 33 21.17 -6.94 7.14
CA GLY A 33 20.11 -7.95 7.35
C GLY A 33 19.92 -8.94 6.19
N ILE A 34 20.95 -9.15 5.35
CA ILE A 34 20.92 -10.14 4.26
C ILE A 34 20.85 -11.55 4.86
N ASP A 35 21.67 -11.82 5.87
CA ASP A 35 21.80 -13.15 6.47
C ASP A 35 20.61 -13.51 7.37
N GLY A 36 20.39 -14.81 7.52
CA GLY A 36 19.33 -15.38 8.34
C GLY A 36 18.46 -16.37 7.54
N PRO A 37 17.61 -17.14 8.23
CA PRO A 37 16.82 -18.18 7.59
C PRO A 37 15.77 -17.58 6.65
N CYS A 38 15.18 -18.46 5.85
CA CYS A 38 13.89 -18.22 5.24
C CYS A 38 12.92 -19.28 5.73
N THR A 39 11.90 -18.84 6.46
CA THR A 39 10.84 -19.69 7.03
C THR A 39 9.49 -19.49 6.33
N ILE A 40 9.44 -18.62 5.32
CA ILE A 40 8.26 -18.43 4.46
C ILE A 40 8.35 -19.38 3.27
N GLU A 41 7.24 -20.07 3.01
CA GLU A 41 7.11 -21.00 1.90
C GLU A 41 7.25 -20.28 0.55
N ARG A 42 7.96 -20.90 -0.40
CA ARG A 42 8.11 -20.42 -1.79
C ARG A 42 7.33 -21.27 -2.79
N ARG A 43 6.78 -20.62 -3.81
CA ARG A 43 6.11 -21.24 -4.95
C ARG A 43 6.64 -20.65 -6.27
N ASP A 44 6.68 -21.47 -7.32
CA ASP A 44 7.04 -21.00 -8.68
C ASP A 44 5.81 -20.38 -9.35
N GLY A 45 5.90 -19.11 -9.74
CA GLY A 45 4.80 -18.41 -10.41
C GLY A 45 4.40 -19.00 -11.76
N ASN A 46 5.24 -19.81 -12.39
CA ASN A 46 4.91 -20.51 -13.63
C ASN A 46 3.95 -21.69 -13.43
N THR A 47 3.92 -22.28 -12.23
CA THR A 47 3.13 -23.49 -11.93
C THR A 47 2.12 -23.30 -10.80
N PHE A 48 2.27 -22.24 -9.99
CA PHE A 48 1.42 -22.01 -8.84
C PHE A 48 0.03 -21.52 -9.26
N THR A 49 -0.99 -22.35 -9.06
CA THR A 49 -2.33 -22.10 -9.58
C THR A 49 -3.17 -21.23 -8.63
N GLN A 50 -4.23 -20.62 -9.17
CA GLN A 50 -5.24 -19.91 -8.38
C GLN A 50 -5.93 -20.84 -7.36
N GLU A 51 -6.19 -22.09 -7.71
CA GLU A 51 -6.85 -23.06 -6.81
C GLU A 51 -5.96 -23.42 -5.62
N GLU A 52 -4.68 -23.69 -5.87
CA GLU A 52 -3.70 -23.92 -4.79
C GLU A 52 -3.58 -22.70 -3.89
N PHE A 53 -3.53 -21.49 -4.46
CA PHE A 53 -3.50 -20.25 -3.69
C PHE A 53 -4.71 -20.12 -2.75
N ILE A 54 -5.92 -20.33 -3.28
CA ILE A 54 -7.15 -20.23 -2.48
C ILE A 54 -7.19 -21.28 -1.38
N LYS A 55 -6.77 -22.50 -1.68
CA LYS A 55 -6.82 -23.63 -0.75
C LYS A 55 -5.81 -23.50 0.38
N ASP A 56 -4.56 -23.15 0.05
CA ASP A 56 -3.43 -23.34 0.97
C ASP A 56 -2.93 -22.03 1.61
N PHE A 57 -3.23 -20.86 1.03
CA PHE A 57 -2.59 -19.59 1.44
C PHE A 57 -3.58 -18.44 1.66
N ALA A 58 -4.59 -18.30 0.80
CA ALA A 58 -5.57 -17.22 0.92
C ALA A 58 -6.18 -17.20 2.32
N TYR A 59 -6.19 -16.01 2.93
CA TYR A 59 -6.72 -15.75 4.28
C TYR A 59 -6.00 -16.46 5.45
N THR A 60 -5.02 -17.32 5.20
CA THR A 60 -4.45 -18.20 6.22
C THR A 60 -3.00 -17.88 6.54
N LYS A 61 -2.10 -17.93 5.55
CA LYS A 61 -0.65 -17.80 5.76
C LYS A 61 0.05 -17.12 4.57
N PRO A 62 1.21 -16.48 4.80
CA PRO A 62 1.97 -15.84 3.74
C PRO A 62 2.66 -16.85 2.81
N VAL A 63 2.95 -16.42 1.58
CA VAL A 63 3.72 -17.16 0.58
C VAL A 63 4.54 -16.22 -0.26
N ILE A 64 5.77 -16.63 -0.60
CA ILE A 64 6.60 -15.94 -1.59
C ILE A 64 6.46 -16.66 -2.93
N VAL A 65 6.29 -15.91 -4.01
CA VAL A 65 6.23 -16.42 -5.37
C VAL A 65 7.34 -15.79 -6.19
N TYR A 66 8.12 -16.62 -6.89
CA TYR A 66 9.18 -16.20 -7.80
C TYR A 66 8.78 -16.41 -9.27
N ASN A 67 9.61 -15.98 -10.21
CA ASN A 67 9.32 -16.00 -11.66
C ASN A 67 8.15 -15.08 -12.06
N ILE A 68 8.05 -13.90 -11.44
CA ILE A 68 7.01 -12.92 -11.79
C ILE A 68 7.36 -12.14 -13.06
N ASN A 69 6.37 -12.02 -13.95
CA ASN A 69 6.51 -11.32 -15.23
C ASN A 69 6.26 -9.81 -15.10
N ASN A 70 7.31 -9.06 -14.76
CA ASN A 70 7.28 -7.60 -14.71
C ASN A 70 8.53 -6.96 -15.36
N ALA A 71 9.07 -7.58 -16.42
CA ALA A 71 10.32 -7.15 -17.04
C ALA A 71 10.30 -5.70 -17.56
N GLN A 72 9.20 -5.28 -18.21
CA GLN A 72 9.07 -3.90 -18.70
C GLN A 72 8.98 -2.89 -17.54
N PHE A 73 8.19 -3.20 -16.52
CA PHE A 73 8.09 -2.37 -15.31
C PHE A 73 9.45 -2.25 -14.61
N ARG A 74 10.17 -3.37 -14.41
CA ARG A 74 11.53 -3.39 -13.85
C ARG A 74 12.47 -2.47 -14.62
N LYS A 75 12.47 -2.53 -15.95
CA LYS A 75 13.29 -1.65 -16.79
C LYS A 75 12.90 -0.17 -16.63
N ASN A 76 11.61 0.14 -16.63
CA ASN A 76 11.10 1.50 -16.41
C ASN A 76 11.48 2.05 -15.03
N CYS A 77 11.72 1.17 -14.05
CA CYS A 77 12.14 1.50 -12.69
C CYS A 77 13.66 1.51 -12.48
N GLU A 78 14.48 1.33 -13.52
CA GLU A 78 15.92 1.57 -13.41
C GLU A 78 16.20 3.05 -13.09
N ARG A 79 17.22 3.32 -12.26
CA ARG A 79 17.45 4.65 -11.67
C ARG A 79 17.53 5.76 -12.72
N GLU A 80 18.30 5.56 -13.77
CA GLU A 80 18.47 6.56 -14.84
C GLU A 80 17.15 6.84 -15.57
N GLU A 81 16.42 5.78 -15.92
CA GLU A 81 15.19 5.88 -16.70
C GLU A 81 14.08 6.56 -15.89
N ILE A 82 13.87 6.14 -14.64
CA ILE A 82 12.79 6.70 -13.82
C ILE A 82 13.09 8.14 -13.41
N VAL A 83 14.35 8.48 -13.07
CA VAL A 83 14.70 9.87 -12.72
C VAL A 83 14.57 10.78 -13.94
N LYS A 84 14.95 10.32 -15.13
CA LYS A 84 14.80 11.08 -16.37
C LYS A 84 13.33 11.40 -16.68
N ASN A 85 12.45 10.42 -16.54
CA ASN A 85 11.04 10.57 -16.96
C ASN A 85 10.14 11.17 -15.87
N TRP A 86 10.50 11.02 -14.60
CA TRP A 86 9.65 11.35 -13.45
C TRP A 86 10.26 12.34 -12.47
N GLY A 87 11.53 12.74 -12.64
CA GLY A 87 12.28 13.56 -11.68
C GLY A 87 11.62 14.89 -11.30
N ASP A 88 10.87 15.50 -12.21
CA ASP A 88 10.15 16.76 -11.98
C ASP A 88 8.77 16.58 -11.33
N LYS A 89 8.28 15.34 -11.20
CA LYS A 89 6.92 15.08 -10.70
C LYS A 89 6.83 15.21 -9.18
N PRO A 90 5.72 15.76 -8.66
CA PRO A 90 5.50 15.89 -7.23
C PRO A 90 5.29 14.51 -6.59
N VAL A 91 5.83 14.35 -5.38
CA VAL A 91 5.63 13.18 -4.52
C VAL A 91 5.52 13.62 -3.07
N VAL A 92 4.87 12.80 -2.25
CA VAL A 92 4.81 12.98 -0.80
C VAL A 92 5.55 11.84 -0.12
N LEU A 93 6.54 12.19 0.71
CA LEU A 93 7.28 11.23 1.52
C LEU A 93 6.58 11.01 2.85
N ASN A 94 6.68 9.79 3.36
CA ASN A 94 6.06 9.34 4.60
C ASN A 94 7.14 9.01 5.63
N SER A 95 6.89 9.34 6.89
CA SER A 95 7.75 8.84 7.97
C SER A 95 7.67 7.31 8.06
N ALA A 96 8.78 6.66 8.37
CA ALA A 96 8.91 5.21 8.34
C ALA A 96 8.52 4.52 9.66
N ASN A 97 8.05 5.25 10.67
CA ASN A 97 7.46 4.65 11.87
C ASN A 97 6.08 4.03 11.58
N THR A 98 5.61 3.20 12.51
CA THR A 98 4.40 2.36 12.36
C THR A 98 3.17 3.11 11.83
N TYR A 99 2.98 4.37 12.23
CA TYR A 99 1.80 5.14 11.85
C TYR A 99 2.04 6.15 10.72
N SER A 100 3.30 6.35 10.33
CA SER A 100 3.72 7.17 9.19
C SER A 100 3.12 8.57 9.10
N TYR A 101 2.78 9.20 10.22
CA TYR A 101 1.94 10.41 10.17
C TYR A 101 2.63 11.61 9.52
N THR A 102 3.95 11.76 9.66
CA THR A 102 4.66 12.91 9.10
C THR A 102 4.76 12.78 7.59
N ARG A 103 4.25 13.79 6.89
CA ARG A 103 4.30 13.92 5.43
C ARG A 103 5.30 15.00 5.03
N LYS A 104 6.01 14.79 3.94
CA LYS A 104 6.94 15.77 3.37
C LYS A 104 6.80 15.85 1.86
N GLU A 105 6.23 16.94 1.38
CA GLU A 105 6.11 17.24 -0.05
C GLU A 105 7.49 17.53 -0.65
N THR A 106 7.74 17.00 -1.85
CA THR A 106 8.95 17.27 -2.66
C THR A 106 8.71 16.87 -4.13
N THR A 107 9.75 16.88 -4.96
CA THR A 107 9.77 16.22 -6.27
C THR A 107 10.47 14.87 -6.20
N PHE A 108 10.14 13.97 -7.11
CA PHE A 108 10.78 12.67 -7.18
C PHE A 108 12.31 12.79 -7.32
N GLY A 109 12.79 13.69 -8.17
CA GLY A 109 14.22 13.91 -8.39
C GLY A 109 14.95 14.47 -7.16
N ASP A 110 14.33 15.38 -6.41
CA ASP A 110 14.89 15.88 -5.15
C ASP A 110 14.94 14.77 -4.09
N TYR A 111 13.91 13.93 -4.02
CA TYR A 111 13.93 12.76 -3.16
C TYR A 111 15.12 11.84 -3.48
N ILE A 112 15.25 11.40 -4.73
CA ILE A 112 16.29 10.45 -5.15
C ILE A 112 17.71 11.02 -4.98
N ASN A 113 17.93 12.29 -5.29
CA ASN A 113 19.28 12.85 -5.31
C ASN A 113 19.75 13.43 -3.97
N ARG A 114 18.83 13.80 -3.07
CA ARG A 114 19.19 14.51 -1.83
C ARG A 114 18.68 13.86 -0.55
N LEU A 115 17.48 13.28 -0.58
CA LEU A 115 16.81 12.80 0.64
C LEU A 115 16.92 11.29 0.84
N LEU A 116 17.03 10.52 -0.25
CA LEU A 116 17.23 9.07 -0.24
C LEU A 116 18.63 8.75 0.30
N LYS A 117 18.70 8.12 1.47
CA LYS A 117 19.95 7.81 2.17
C LYS A 117 19.85 6.49 2.94
N ALA A 118 21.00 5.93 3.29
CA ALA A 118 21.10 4.82 4.21
C ALA A 118 20.56 5.19 5.59
N GLN A 119 19.84 4.25 6.23
CA GLN A 119 19.40 4.38 7.61
C GLN A 119 20.57 4.27 8.57
N ASN A 120 20.68 5.21 9.50
CA ASN A 120 21.55 5.03 10.67
C ASN A 120 20.77 4.26 11.75
N ILE A 121 21.43 3.32 12.44
CA ILE A 121 20.82 2.50 13.50
C ILE A 121 20.23 3.33 14.65
N GLY A 122 20.79 4.51 14.94
CA GLY A 122 20.31 5.43 15.96
C GLY A 122 19.20 6.38 15.49
N THR A 123 18.90 6.44 14.19
CA THR A 123 17.80 7.26 13.67
C THR A 123 16.47 6.54 13.88
N LEU A 124 15.52 7.25 14.49
CA LEU A 124 14.17 6.74 14.75
C LEU A 124 13.35 6.64 13.47
N GLY A 125 12.32 5.79 13.47
CA GLY A 125 11.46 5.61 12.28
C GLY A 125 10.72 6.89 11.88
N ASN A 126 10.36 7.74 12.85
CA ASN A 126 9.66 9.01 12.61
C ASN A 126 10.56 10.09 11.96
N GLU A 127 11.88 9.93 12.02
CA GLU A 127 12.86 10.82 11.40
C GLU A 127 13.30 10.35 10.00
N THR A 128 12.90 9.13 9.62
CA THR A 128 13.21 8.51 8.34
C THR A 128 12.08 8.73 7.36
N PHE A 129 12.38 9.29 6.18
CA PHE A 129 11.40 9.50 5.12
C PHE A 129 11.57 8.51 3.97
N ILE A 130 10.48 7.85 3.58
CA ILE A 130 10.41 6.94 2.44
C ILE A 130 9.33 7.38 1.46
N LEU A 131 9.50 7.07 0.17
CA LEU A 131 8.41 7.18 -0.79
C LEU A 131 7.64 5.86 -0.78
N PHE A 132 6.37 5.87 -0.39
CA PHE A 132 5.49 4.71 -0.52
C PHE A 132 4.01 5.10 -0.51
N GLY A 133 3.32 4.87 -1.63
CA GLY A 133 1.85 4.96 -1.75
C GLY A 133 1.26 6.34 -2.02
N ASP A 134 1.91 7.43 -1.58
CA ASP A 134 1.39 8.79 -1.73
C ASP A 134 1.89 9.44 -3.03
N ILE A 135 1.48 8.84 -4.15
CA ILE A 135 1.69 9.35 -5.52
C ILE A 135 0.34 9.64 -6.19
N ASP A 136 0.24 10.74 -6.94
CA ASP A 136 -0.98 11.03 -7.71
C ASP A 136 -1.15 9.97 -8.81
N GLN A 137 -2.15 9.10 -8.63
CA GLN A 137 -2.43 7.97 -9.51
C GLN A 137 -2.73 8.38 -10.96
N ARG A 138 -3.15 9.63 -11.22
CA ARG A 138 -3.37 10.13 -12.59
C ARG A 138 -2.05 10.53 -13.23
N ILE A 139 -1.18 11.21 -12.48
CA ILE A 139 0.16 11.60 -12.95
C ILE A 139 0.98 10.35 -13.24
N TRP A 140 0.98 9.39 -12.31
CA TRP A 140 1.82 8.20 -12.34
C TRP A 140 1.22 7.03 -13.13
N LYS A 141 -0.02 7.17 -13.63
CA LYS A 141 -0.72 6.15 -14.42
C LYS A 141 0.13 5.53 -15.53
N PRO A 142 0.87 6.29 -16.36
CA PRO A 142 1.71 5.70 -17.41
C PRO A 142 2.77 4.71 -16.91
N LEU A 143 3.37 4.92 -15.73
CA LEU A 143 4.29 3.94 -15.14
C LEU A 143 3.52 2.75 -14.57
N LEU A 144 2.46 3.02 -13.81
CA LEU A 144 1.67 2.00 -13.13
C LEU A 144 0.97 1.04 -14.11
N ASP A 145 0.56 1.52 -15.28
CA ASP A 145 -0.05 0.69 -16.33
C ASP A 145 0.93 -0.31 -16.96
N THR A 146 2.24 -0.15 -16.74
CA THR A 146 3.24 -1.12 -17.20
C THR A 146 3.48 -2.27 -16.20
N TYR A 147 2.91 -2.17 -15.01
CA TYR A 147 2.96 -3.23 -14.00
C TYR A 147 1.86 -4.26 -14.25
N ASN A 148 2.25 -5.51 -14.42
CA ASN A 148 1.32 -6.64 -14.44
C ASN A 148 0.92 -6.99 -13.00
N LEU A 149 -0.38 -6.98 -12.74
CA LEU A 149 -0.92 -7.40 -11.45
C LEU A 149 -0.58 -8.88 -11.15
N PRO A 150 -0.53 -9.26 -9.86
CA PRO A 150 -0.36 -10.66 -9.47
C PRO A 150 -1.45 -11.53 -10.10
N LEU A 151 -1.06 -12.73 -10.55
CA LEU A 151 -2.00 -13.70 -11.15
C LEU A 151 -3.04 -14.22 -10.14
N TRP A 152 -2.69 -14.20 -8.85
CA TRP A 152 -3.54 -14.69 -7.78
C TRP A 152 -4.44 -13.58 -7.23
N SER A 153 -5.72 -13.90 -7.02
CA SER A 153 -6.72 -12.94 -6.53
C SER A 153 -7.54 -13.50 -5.37
N LEU A 154 -8.08 -12.61 -4.53
CA LEU A 154 -9.05 -12.98 -3.51
C LEU A 154 -10.48 -12.72 -4.02
N PRO A 155 -11.43 -13.66 -3.81
CA PRO A 155 -12.83 -13.45 -4.15
C PRO A 155 -13.40 -12.18 -3.50
N ASN A 156 -14.05 -11.33 -4.31
CA ASN A 156 -14.65 -10.06 -3.89
C ASN A 156 -13.66 -9.01 -3.38
N TYR A 157 -12.43 -8.99 -3.89
CA TYR A 157 -11.47 -7.91 -3.63
C TYR A 157 -11.08 -7.19 -4.94
N GLU A 158 -10.77 -5.91 -4.86
CA GLU A 158 -10.15 -5.14 -5.93
C GLU A 158 -8.73 -4.68 -5.54
N PRO A 159 -7.79 -4.68 -6.51
CA PRO A 159 -6.41 -4.27 -6.27
C PRO A 159 -6.26 -2.74 -6.26
N ALA A 160 -5.37 -2.25 -5.41
CA ALA A 160 -4.90 -0.87 -5.39
C ALA A 160 -3.36 -0.86 -5.34
N LEU A 161 -2.74 -0.18 -6.30
CA LEU A 161 -1.28 -0.14 -6.43
C LEU A 161 -0.67 0.98 -5.57
N SER A 162 0.44 0.64 -4.92
CA SER A 162 1.26 1.55 -4.12
C SER A 162 2.73 1.35 -4.47
N PHE A 163 3.29 2.29 -5.22
CA PHE A 163 4.71 2.30 -5.60
C PHE A 163 5.58 2.87 -4.48
N GLY A 164 6.80 2.38 -4.34
CA GLY A 164 7.74 2.90 -3.36
C GLY A 164 9.21 2.72 -3.70
N ILE A 165 10.02 3.61 -3.10
CA ILE A 165 11.48 3.61 -3.16
C ILE A 165 11.98 3.99 -1.77
N ALA A 166 12.99 3.27 -1.28
CA ALA A 166 13.57 3.53 0.03
C ALA A 166 15.03 3.07 0.10
N GLY A 167 15.83 3.77 0.90
CA GLY A 167 17.27 3.50 1.04
C GLY A 167 17.56 2.28 1.90
N VAL A 168 18.77 1.74 1.79
CA VAL A 168 19.25 0.64 2.64
C VAL A 168 19.02 0.90 4.13
N GLY A 169 18.69 -0.16 4.88
CA GLY A 169 18.42 -0.14 6.31
C GLY A 169 17.12 0.56 6.72
N THR A 170 16.44 1.25 5.81
CA THR A 170 15.10 1.77 6.11
C THR A 170 14.08 0.62 6.11
N GLY A 171 12.87 0.88 6.58
CA GLY A 171 11.86 -0.14 6.72
C GLY A 171 10.65 0.37 7.46
N VAL A 172 9.57 -0.41 7.49
CA VAL A 172 8.38 -0.11 8.28
C VAL A 172 8.32 -1.13 9.43
N PRO A 173 8.28 -0.69 10.71
CA PRO A 173 8.10 -1.57 11.86
C PRO A 173 6.80 -2.36 11.81
N PHE A 174 6.60 -3.25 12.79
CA PHE A 174 5.42 -4.11 12.80
C PHE A 174 4.12 -3.30 12.79
N HIS A 175 3.28 -3.58 11.80
CA HIS A 175 1.92 -3.06 11.65
C HIS A 175 1.05 -4.14 11.01
N PHE A 176 -0.23 -3.86 10.82
CA PHE A 176 -1.14 -4.76 10.12
C PHE A 176 -2.21 -3.94 9.38
N HIS A 177 -2.76 -4.52 8.33
CA HIS A 177 -3.85 -3.97 7.55
C HIS A 177 -4.52 -5.09 6.72
N GLY A 178 -5.33 -4.71 5.74
CA GLY A 178 -5.92 -5.62 4.76
C GLY A 178 -4.88 -6.49 4.04
N PRO A 179 -5.33 -7.57 3.37
CA PRO A 179 -4.43 -8.45 2.65
C PRO A 179 -3.81 -7.73 1.45
N GLY A 180 -2.68 -8.27 0.99
CA GLY A 180 -2.01 -7.69 -0.16
C GLY A 180 -0.89 -8.54 -0.71
N PHE A 181 -0.38 -8.08 -1.85
CA PHE A 181 0.86 -8.56 -2.42
C PHE A 181 1.90 -7.45 -2.39
N ALA A 182 3.19 -7.80 -2.28
CA ALA A 182 4.29 -6.84 -2.42
C ALA A 182 5.44 -7.44 -3.22
N GLU A 183 5.82 -6.79 -4.32
CA GLU A 183 6.92 -7.20 -5.20
C GLU A 183 8.15 -6.34 -4.94
N VAL A 184 9.33 -6.99 -4.87
CA VAL A 184 10.63 -6.31 -4.93
C VAL A 184 11.03 -6.20 -6.40
N VAL A 185 11.11 -4.97 -6.91
CA VAL A 185 11.39 -4.67 -8.32
C VAL A 185 12.89 -4.57 -8.53
N HIS A 186 13.54 -3.78 -7.66
CA HIS A 186 14.99 -3.66 -7.50
C HIS A 186 15.31 -3.70 -6.01
N GLY A 187 16.49 -4.18 -5.67
CA GLY A 187 17.05 -4.26 -4.34
C GLY A 187 16.69 -5.57 -3.67
N THR A 188 16.82 -5.60 -2.35
CA THR A 188 16.39 -6.72 -1.54
C THR A 188 15.69 -6.19 -0.30
N LYS A 189 14.72 -6.97 0.20
CA LYS A 189 13.92 -6.60 1.37
C LYS A 189 13.68 -7.82 2.23
N ARG A 190 14.06 -7.78 3.51
CA ARG A 190 13.72 -8.81 4.49
C ARG A 190 12.34 -8.50 5.08
N TRP A 191 11.47 -9.51 5.07
CA TRP A 191 10.15 -9.45 5.66
C TRP A 191 10.11 -10.24 6.96
N PHE A 192 9.32 -9.77 7.91
CA PHE A 192 9.02 -10.44 9.16
C PHE A 192 7.50 -10.46 9.34
N LEU A 193 6.88 -11.62 9.57
CA LEU A 193 5.43 -11.74 9.70
C LEU A 193 5.00 -12.66 10.85
N GLN A 194 3.90 -12.31 11.52
CA GLN A 194 3.23 -13.14 12.51
C GLN A 194 1.71 -13.04 12.41
N PRO A 195 0.96 -14.11 12.75
CA PRO A 195 -0.49 -14.05 12.88
C PRO A 195 -0.92 -12.95 13.86
N PHE A 196 -2.12 -12.40 13.64
CA PHE A 196 -2.64 -11.28 14.45
C PHE A 196 -2.64 -11.58 15.96
N GLU A 197 -2.97 -12.83 16.31
CA GLU A 197 -3.07 -13.34 17.68
C GLU A 197 -1.72 -13.37 18.40
N LYS A 198 -0.63 -13.42 17.65
CA LYS A 198 0.74 -13.45 18.16
C LYS A 198 1.37 -12.08 17.95
N ARG A 199 1.08 -11.16 18.87
CA ARG A 199 1.60 -9.79 18.82
C ARG A 199 3.13 -9.79 18.98
N PRO A 200 3.90 -9.22 18.03
CA PRO A 200 5.35 -9.14 18.15
C PRO A 200 5.78 -8.18 19.26
N THR A 201 6.96 -8.42 19.84
CA THR A 201 7.62 -7.47 20.75
C THR A 201 8.35 -6.42 19.92
N PHE A 202 7.86 -5.18 19.92
CA PHE A 202 8.48 -4.05 19.23
C PHE A 202 8.04 -2.71 19.83
N ASN A 203 8.80 -1.64 19.53
CA ASN A 203 8.41 -0.27 19.79
C ASN A 203 7.95 0.38 18.46
N PRO A 204 6.75 0.97 18.38
CA PRO A 204 6.22 1.57 17.16
C PRO A 204 7.06 2.69 16.52
N ASP A 205 7.90 3.38 17.31
CA ASP A 205 8.74 4.50 16.86
C ASP A 205 10.18 4.09 16.53
N GLN A 206 10.63 2.92 17.02
CA GLN A 206 11.94 2.38 16.65
C GLN A 206 11.94 1.92 15.20
N SER A 207 13.04 2.16 14.49
CA SER A 207 13.20 1.65 13.14
C SER A 207 13.27 0.12 13.12
N THR A 208 12.88 -0.52 12.02
CA THR A 208 13.03 -1.97 11.86
C THR A 208 14.49 -2.40 11.95
N LEU A 209 15.42 -1.56 11.51
CA LEU A 209 16.86 -1.78 11.66
C LEU A 209 17.27 -1.86 13.13
N GLN A 210 16.82 -0.92 13.95
CA GLN A 210 17.11 -0.93 15.38
C GLN A 210 16.50 -2.17 16.05
N TRP A 211 15.24 -2.50 15.72
CA TRP A 211 14.59 -3.71 16.22
C TRP A 211 15.36 -4.99 15.82
N TYR A 212 15.81 -5.07 14.56
CA TYR A 212 16.53 -6.23 14.03
C TYR A 212 17.87 -6.47 14.73
N TYR A 213 18.56 -5.42 15.16
CA TYR A 213 19.84 -5.57 15.87
C TYR A 213 19.73 -5.64 17.39
N THR A 214 18.64 -5.13 17.98
CA THR A 214 18.53 -5.03 19.45
C THR A 214 17.51 -5.99 20.07
N ILE A 215 16.41 -6.30 19.38
CA ILE A 215 15.32 -7.12 19.90
C ILE A 215 15.30 -8.50 19.25
N TYR A 216 15.35 -8.58 17.92
CA TYR A 216 15.28 -9.86 17.20
C TYR A 216 16.28 -10.93 17.68
N PRO A 217 17.57 -10.62 17.97
CA PRO A 217 18.54 -11.63 18.39
C PRO A 217 18.27 -12.23 19.77
N ILE A 218 17.51 -11.52 20.63
CA ILE A 218 17.19 -11.96 22.00
C ILE A 218 15.81 -12.59 22.12
N LEU A 219 15.04 -12.66 21.02
CA LEU A 219 13.78 -13.38 21.00
C LEU A 219 14.01 -14.89 21.14
N LYS A 220 13.15 -15.54 21.92
CA LYS A 220 13.05 -17.00 21.91
C LYS A 220 12.62 -17.48 20.53
N ASP A 221 13.00 -18.69 20.14
CA ASP A 221 12.63 -19.25 18.84
C ASP A 221 11.11 -19.32 18.65
N GLU A 222 10.36 -19.61 19.72
CA GLU A 222 8.90 -19.59 19.73
C GLU A 222 8.28 -18.20 19.52
N ASP A 223 9.03 -17.12 19.75
CA ASP A 223 8.59 -15.72 19.58
C ASP A 223 9.10 -15.09 18.27
N LYS A 224 10.00 -15.77 17.54
CA LYS A 224 10.51 -15.27 16.26
C LYS A 224 9.40 -15.23 15.20
N PRO A 225 9.39 -14.19 14.35
CA PRO A 225 8.46 -14.10 13.23
C PRO A 225 8.82 -15.09 12.12
N LEU A 226 7.85 -15.40 11.26
CA LEU A 226 8.18 -15.90 9.94
C LEU A 226 9.04 -14.85 9.24
N GLU A 227 10.08 -15.25 8.54
CA GLU A 227 10.97 -14.30 7.91
C GLU A 227 11.54 -14.84 6.62
N CYS A 228 11.89 -13.91 5.73
CA CYS A 228 12.64 -14.25 4.54
C CYS A 228 13.22 -13.00 3.88
N LEU A 229 14.40 -13.15 3.26
CA LEU A 229 14.92 -12.18 2.31
C LEU A 229 14.20 -12.34 0.96
N MET A 230 13.55 -11.28 0.51
CA MET A 230 12.96 -11.19 -0.83
C MET A 230 13.94 -10.57 -1.83
N LYS A 231 13.99 -11.17 -3.02
CA LYS A 231 14.87 -10.79 -4.14
C LYS A 231 14.11 -10.06 -5.25
N PRO A 232 14.80 -9.37 -6.17
CA PRO A 232 14.17 -8.80 -7.35
C PRO A 232 13.35 -9.83 -8.14
N GLY A 233 12.10 -9.48 -8.48
CA GLY A 233 11.17 -10.37 -9.18
C GLY A 233 10.47 -11.41 -8.30
N GLU A 234 10.63 -11.32 -6.98
CA GLU A 234 9.80 -12.06 -6.02
C GLU A 234 8.66 -11.19 -5.49
N ILE A 235 7.50 -11.82 -5.31
CA ILE A 235 6.31 -11.23 -4.71
C ILE A 235 5.91 -12.00 -3.46
N ILE A 236 5.51 -11.32 -2.39
CA ILE A 236 4.95 -11.95 -1.19
C ILE A 236 3.46 -11.66 -1.11
N TYR A 237 2.67 -12.66 -0.81
CA TYR A 237 1.30 -12.50 -0.32
C TYR A 237 1.32 -12.46 1.21
N PHE A 238 0.58 -11.52 1.80
CA PHE A 238 0.30 -11.48 3.23
C PHE A 238 -1.23 -11.45 3.47
N PRO A 239 -1.77 -12.28 4.37
CA PRO A 239 -3.20 -12.27 4.67
C PRO A 239 -3.63 -11.04 5.49
N ASP A 240 -4.94 -10.87 5.59
CA ASP A 240 -5.56 -9.82 6.41
C ASP A 240 -5.07 -9.90 7.86
N LYS A 241 -4.78 -8.74 8.46
CA LYS A 241 -4.38 -8.54 9.87
C LYS A 241 -3.09 -9.23 10.30
N TRP A 242 -2.31 -9.82 9.41
CA TRP A 242 -0.99 -10.32 9.79
C TRP A 242 -0.10 -9.16 10.20
N TRP A 243 0.52 -9.28 11.38
CA TRP A 243 1.60 -8.38 11.77
C TRP A 243 2.74 -8.55 10.78
N HIS A 244 3.23 -7.46 10.22
CA HIS A 244 4.37 -7.50 9.32
C HIS A 244 5.28 -6.28 9.49
N ALA A 245 6.58 -6.52 9.43
CA ALA A 245 7.63 -5.51 9.36
C ALA A 245 8.51 -5.76 8.13
N THR A 246 9.12 -4.70 7.61
CA THR A 246 10.01 -4.77 6.45
C THR A 246 11.32 -4.08 6.72
N LEU A 247 12.42 -4.64 6.19
CA LEU A 247 13.75 -4.06 6.21
C LEU A 247 14.30 -4.05 4.79
N ASN A 248 14.56 -2.87 4.23
CA ASN A 248 15.26 -2.72 2.96
C ASN A 248 16.73 -3.09 3.17
N THR A 249 17.13 -4.28 2.74
CA THR A 249 18.49 -4.80 2.96
C THR A 249 19.50 -4.20 1.97
N GLU A 250 19.00 -3.68 0.86
CA GLU A 250 19.64 -2.78 -0.10
C GLU A 250 18.67 -1.62 -0.39
N THR A 251 19.11 -0.57 -1.07
CA THR A 251 18.23 0.44 -1.65
C THR A 251 17.28 -0.25 -2.61
N ALA A 252 15.98 -0.12 -2.33
CA ALA A 252 14.96 -0.95 -2.94
C ALA A 252 13.91 -0.09 -3.65
N VAL A 253 13.49 -0.59 -4.82
CA VAL A 253 12.27 -0.18 -5.51
C VAL A 253 11.28 -1.32 -5.38
N PHE A 254 10.06 -1.01 -4.97
CA PHE A 254 9.05 -2.01 -4.68
C PHE A 254 7.66 -1.48 -5.02
N ILE A 255 6.72 -2.40 -5.20
CA ILE A 255 5.33 -2.07 -5.45
C ILE A 255 4.44 -3.04 -4.69
N SER A 256 3.42 -2.49 -4.03
CA SER A 256 2.41 -3.27 -3.33
C SER A 256 1.08 -3.21 -4.06
N THR A 257 0.40 -4.35 -4.12
CA THR A 257 -0.99 -4.48 -4.54
C THR A 257 -1.84 -4.75 -3.31
N PHE A 258 -2.41 -3.69 -2.74
CA PHE A 258 -3.34 -3.83 -1.62
C PHE A 258 -4.70 -4.32 -2.12
N LEU A 259 -5.29 -5.27 -1.39
CA LEU A 259 -6.58 -5.84 -1.76
C LEU A 259 -7.65 -5.23 -0.85
N SER A 260 -8.57 -4.49 -1.45
CA SER A 260 -9.72 -3.91 -0.75
C SER A 260 -10.98 -4.72 -1.03
N PRO A 261 -11.83 -5.02 -0.04
CA PRO A 261 -13.13 -5.65 -0.29
C PRO A 261 -13.94 -4.82 -1.28
N LEU A 262 -14.53 -5.48 -2.28
CA LEU A 262 -15.44 -4.82 -3.20
C LEU A 262 -16.59 -4.19 -2.42
N PRO A 263 -16.99 -2.94 -2.75
CA PRO A 263 -18.18 -2.35 -2.19
C PRO A 263 -19.37 -3.29 -2.39
N LYS A 264 -20.21 -3.46 -1.36
CA LYS A 264 -21.41 -4.33 -1.45
C LYS A 264 -22.25 -4.04 -2.68
N SER A 265 -22.27 -2.80 -3.19
CA SER A 265 -22.98 -2.44 -4.42
C SER A 265 -22.43 -3.07 -5.70
N LYS A 266 -21.12 -3.33 -5.80
CA LYS A 266 -20.55 -4.08 -6.93
C LYS A 266 -20.82 -5.59 -6.80
N VAL A 267 -20.88 -6.12 -5.58
CA VAL A 267 -21.16 -7.54 -5.30
C VAL A 267 -22.65 -7.86 -5.45
N LEU A 268 -23.53 -6.98 -4.98
CA LEU A 268 -24.99 -7.09 -5.03
C LEU A 268 -25.62 -6.53 -6.31
N ASN A 269 -24.81 -6.16 -7.31
CA ASN A 269 -25.33 -5.68 -8.60
C ASN A 269 -26.10 -6.74 -9.41
N ASN A 270 -26.29 -7.94 -8.84
CA ASN A 270 -27.27 -8.92 -9.30
C ASN A 270 -28.58 -8.96 -8.49
N ASN A 271 -28.74 -8.35 -7.31
CA ASN A 271 -29.95 -8.54 -6.48
C ASN A 271 -30.47 -7.36 -5.60
N GLU A 272 -29.89 -6.16 -5.60
CA GLU A 272 -30.51 -4.98 -4.94
C GLU A 272 -30.42 -3.72 -5.81
N LYS A 273 -30.88 -3.80 -7.05
CA LYS A 273 -31.28 -2.60 -7.79
C LYS A 273 -32.65 -2.18 -7.27
N SER A 274 -32.82 -0.88 -6.95
CA SER A 274 -34.17 -0.30 -6.86
C SER A 274 -34.91 -0.54 -8.19
N GLU A 275 -36.25 -0.51 -8.22
CA GLU A 275 -37.04 -0.70 -9.46
C GLU A 275 -36.56 0.18 -10.65
N ALA A 276 -35.84 1.28 -10.37
CA ALA A 276 -35.27 2.19 -11.37
C ALA A 276 -33.78 1.92 -11.74
N GLY A 277 -33.13 0.90 -11.20
CA GLY A 277 -31.72 0.59 -11.49
C GLY A 277 -30.68 1.53 -10.87
N ILE A 278 -31.10 2.46 -10.00
CA ILE A 278 -30.24 3.46 -9.38
C ILE A 278 -29.70 2.95 -8.03
N GLN A 279 -28.39 3.13 -7.80
CA GLN A 279 -27.68 2.71 -6.60
C GLN A 279 -28.11 3.54 -5.37
N GLU A 280 -28.36 2.88 -4.22
CA GLU A 280 -28.57 3.57 -2.95
C GLU A 280 -27.23 3.91 -2.29
N TRP A 281 -27.05 5.19 -1.94
CA TRP A 281 -25.90 5.72 -1.22
C TRP A 281 -26.32 6.12 0.20
N MET A 282 -25.37 6.22 1.13
CA MET A 282 -25.59 6.78 2.47
C MET A 282 -24.69 7.97 2.70
N ILE A 283 -25.24 9.04 3.26
CA ILE A 283 -24.45 10.15 3.81
C ILE A 283 -24.03 9.81 5.23
N MET A 284 -22.81 10.19 5.61
CA MET A 284 -22.36 10.23 7.00
C MET A 284 -22.36 11.68 7.47
N GLU A 285 -23.06 11.93 8.57
CA GLU A 285 -23.17 13.23 9.21
C GLU A 285 -22.46 13.18 10.56
N PHE A 286 -21.53 14.10 10.78
CA PHE A 286 -20.74 14.20 12.01
C PHE A 286 -21.06 15.50 12.72
N THR A 287 -21.37 15.44 14.01
CA THR A 287 -21.45 16.62 14.87
C THR A 287 -20.06 16.92 15.44
N GLY A 288 -19.45 18.01 15.00
CA GLY A 288 -18.13 18.44 15.45
C GLY A 288 -17.16 18.65 14.29
N THR A 289 -15.87 18.69 14.60
CA THR A 289 -14.81 18.88 13.62
C THR A 289 -13.77 17.76 13.75
N PHE A 290 -13.33 17.22 12.61
CA PHE A 290 -12.09 16.47 12.56
C PHE A 290 -10.96 17.50 12.53
N LYS A 291 -10.07 17.45 13.52
CA LYS A 291 -8.88 18.30 13.60
C LYS A 291 -7.68 17.42 13.94
N SER A 292 -6.56 17.70 13.29
CA SER A 292 -5.25 17.28 13.76
C SER A 292 -4.43 18.54 14.00
N ASP A 293 -3.75 18.62 15.15
CA ASP A 293 -2.79 19.68 15.44
C ASP A 293 -1.42 19.42 14.76
N GLU A 294 -1.25 18.23 14.20
CA GLU A 294 0.02 17.77 13.63
C GLU A 294 -0.03 17.60 12.10
N TYR A 295 -1.21 17.39 11.50
CA TYR A 295 -1.33 17.03 10.07
C TYR A 295 -2.50 17.73 9.36
N ILE A 296 -2.34 17.94 8.06
CA ILE A 296 -3.44 18.25 7.15
C ILE A 296 -4.22 16.95 6.92
N LEU A 297 -5.53 16.97 7.16
CA LEU A 297 -6.37 15.76 7.13
C LEU A 297 -6.73 15.27 5.72
N ASN A 298 -6.41 16.04 4.67
CA ASN A 298 -6.75 15.70 3.30
C ASN A 298 -6.08 14.38 2.88
N GLY A 299 -6.86 13.46 2.29
CA GLY A 299 -6.37 12.16 1.81
C GLY A 299 -6.20 11.09 2.91
N LEU A 300 -6.30 11.46 4.19
CA LEU A 300 -6.25 10.50 5.29
C LEU A 300 -7.58 9.77 5.45
N SER A 301 -7.51 8.47 5.76
CA SER A 301 -8.70 7.72 6.17
C SER A 301 -9.21 8.29 7.50
N PRO A 302 -10.48 8.70 7.60
CA PRO A 302 -11.01 9.30 8.82
C PRO A 302 -11.19 8.27 9.93
N GLY A 303 -11.10 6.97 9.63
CA GLY A 303 -11.26 5.89 10.60
C GLY A 303 -11.82 4.61 10.00
N SER A 304 -12.09 3.63 10.85
CA SER A 304 -12.72 2.36 10.47
C SER A 304 -14.16 2.31 10.96
N LEU A 305 -15.08 1.86 10.10
CA LEU A 305 -16.50 1.70 10.43
C LEU A 305 -16.82 0.23 10.71
N VAL A 306 -17.58 0.00 11.79
CA VAL A 306 -18.02 -1.33 12.23
C VAL A 306 -19.53 -1.30 12.50
N TRP A 307 -20.26 -2.15 11.79
CA TRP A 307 -21.68 -2.40 12.07
C TRP A 307 -21.80 -3.29 13.30
N ARG A 308 -22.56 -2.86 14.33
CA ARG A 308 -22.89 -3.76 15.44
C ARG A 308 -23.92 -4.79 14.95
N LYS A 309 -23.77 -6.04 15.41
CA LYS A 309 -24.67 -7.14 15.04
C LYS A 309 -26.11 -6.93 15.54
N GLU A 310 -26.26 -6.15 16.62
CA GLU A 310 -27.56 -5.87 17.25
C GLU A 310 -27.84 -4.36 17.24
N GLY A 311 -29.00 -3.99 16.70
CA GLY A 311 -29.45 -2.60 16.56
C GLY A 311 -28.85 -1.89 15.34
N ASN A 312 -29.59 -0.95 14.74
CA ASN A 312 -29.16 -0.05 13.65
C ASN A 312 -28.08 0.97 14.12
N SER A 313 -27.10 0.49 14.87
CA SER A 313 -26.01 1.25 15.46
C SER A 313 -24.70 0.89 14.75
N ILE A 314 -23.92 1.93 14.48
CA ILE A 314 -22.63 1.84 13.84
C ILE A 314 -21.60 2.44 14.78
N VAL A 315 -20.40 1.89 14.75
CA VAL A 315 -19.27 2.40 15.50
C VAL A 315 -18.21 2.83 14.51
N MET A 316 -17.67 4.03 14.68
CA MET A 316 -16.49 4.48 13.96
C MET A 316 -15.32 4.60 14.92
N VAL A 317 -14.21 3.97 14.59
CA VAL A 317 -12.94 4.12 15.30
C VAL A 317 -12.10 5.14 14.55
N THR A 318 -11.80 6.28 15.16
CA THR A 318 -11.01 7.37 14.56
C THR A 318 -9.89 7.78 15.53
N GLY A 319 -8.64 7.52 15.13
CA GLY A 319 -7.48 7.65 16.01
C GLY A 319 -7.66 6.87 17.32
N HIS A 320 -7.56 7.58 18.45
CA HIS A 320 -7.74 7.03 19.80
C HIS A 320 -9.18 7.16 20.34
N THR A 321 -10.15 7.42 19.46
CA THR A 321 -11.54 7.67 19.86
C THR A 321 -12.53 6.77 19.13
N ILE A 322 -13.67 6.56 19.78
CA ILE A 322 -14.82 5.83 19.29
C ILE A 322 -15.98 6.81 19.16
N LEU A 323 -16.57 6.85 17.97
CA LEU A 323 -17.83 7.53 17.69
C LEU A 323 -18.93 6.48 17.59
N GLU A 324 -20.02 6.69 18.33
CA GLU A 324 -21.23 5.88 18.18
C GLU A 324 -22.21 6.64 17.29
N GLY A 325 -22.61 5.99 16.20
CA GLY A 325 -23.55 6.52 15.23
C GLY A 325 -24.81 5.67 15.12
N GLY A 326 -25.87 6.28 14.60
CA GLY A 326 -27.14 5.62 14.33
C GLY A 326 -27.63 5.92 12.92
N ILE A 327 -28.34 4.96 12.31
CA ILE A 327 -28.99 5.21 11.03
C ILE A 327 -30.28 6.01 11.24
N LYS A 328 -30.45 7.09 10.47
CA LYS A 328 -31.71 7.84 10.36
C LYS A 328 -32.21 7.81 8.92
N LYS A 329 -33.52 7.61 8.74
CA LYS A 329 -34.19 7.80 7.44
C LYS A 329 -34.30 9.29 7.15
N LEU A 330 -34.08 9.69 5.91
CA LEU A 330 -34.32 11.06 5.46
C LEU A 330 -35.82 11.24 5.17
N GLU A 331 -36.41 12.34 5.64
CA GLU A 331 -37.80 12.71 5.30
C GLU A 331 -37.96 12.91 3.79
N LYS A 332 -36.95 13.53 3.16
CA LYS A 332 -36.86 13.71 1.71
C LYS A 332 -35.58 13.04 1.21
N PRO A 333 -35.68 12.01 0.36
CA PRO A 333 -34.51 11.42 -0.28
C PRO A 333 -33.74 12.45 -1.11
N LEU A 334 -32.41 12.34 -1.14
CA LEU A 334 -31.55 13.19 -1.97
C LEU A 334 -31.12 12.43 -3.23
N LEU A 335 -30.98 13.13 -4.35
CA LEU A 335 -30.38 12.58 -5.56
C LEU A 335 -28.91 12.98 -5.62
N VAL A 336 -28.04 12.01 -5.87
CA VAL A 336 -26.62 12.25 -6.16
C VAL A 336 -26.51 12.50 -7.66
N LEU A 337 -26.06 13.69 -8.02
CA LEU A 337 -25.98 14.14 -9.41
C LEU A 337 -24.52 14.07 -9.88
N ASP A 338 -24.28 13.44 -11.02
CA ASP A 338 -22.99 13.45 -11.70
C ASP A 338 -22.84 14.78 -12.44
N LYS A 339 -22.00 15.68 -11.92
CA LYS A 339 -21.80 17.03 -12.46
C LYS A 339 -20.89 17.07 -13.69
N CYS A 340 -20.40 15.95 -14.22
CA CYS A 340 -19.50 15.96 -15.38
C CYS A 340 -20.11 16.51 -16.70
N ARG A 341 -21.39 16.92 -16.71
CA ARG A 341 -22.04 17.60 -17.86
C ARG A 341 -22.80 18.88 -17.49
N TYR A 342 -22.67 19.39 -16.27
CA TYR A 342 -23.37 20.61 -15.86
C TYR A 342 -22.60 21.86 -16.30
N VAL A 343 -23.12 22.58 -17.29
CA VAL A 343 -22.65 23.93 -17.66
C VAL A 343 -23.58 24.95 -17.00
N PRO A 344 -23.09 25.81 -16.09
CA PRO A 344 -23.92 26.86 -15.51
C PRO A 344 -24.50 27.77 -16.60
N ASN A 345 -25.78 28.16 -16.48
CA ASN A 345 -26.52 29.06 -17.39
C ASN A 345 -26.83 28.52 -18.81
N ASN A 346 -26.88 27.21 -19.00
CA ASN A 346 -27.34 26.62 -20.26
C ASN A 346 -28.72 25.95 -20.07
N ASP A 347 -29.80 26.72 -20.24
CA ASP A 347 -31.20 26.24 -20.18
C ASP A 347 -31.63 25.47 -21.44
N SER A 348 -30.69 24.75 -22.07
CA SER A 348 -31.03 23.84 -23.16
C SER A 348 -31.85 22.67 -22.61
N PRO A 349 -32.97 22.27 -23.26
CA PRO A 349 -33.77 21.12 -22.88
C PRO A 349 -32.99 19.78 -22.89
N ASP A 350 -31.78 19.75 -23.49
CA ASP A 350 -30.88 18.60 -23.51
C ASP A 350 -29.88 18.54 -22.33
N SER A 351 -30.02 19.42 -21.33
CA SER A 351 -29.18 19.40 -20.11
C SER A 351 -29.53 18.25 -19.16
N HIS A 352 -29.41 17.02 -19.65
CA HIS A 352 -29.65 15.82 -18.85
C HIS A 352 -28.58 15.67 -17.77
N VAL A 353 -28.97 15.90 -16.50
CA VAL A 353 -28.14 15.58 -15.35
C VAL A 353 -28.30 14.10 -15.02
N LYS A 354 -27.20 13.34 -15.10
CA LYS A 354 -27.21 11.92 -14.75
C LYS A 354 -27.33 11.77 -13.22
N VAL A 355 -28.37 11.09 -12.78
CA VAL A 355 -28.50 10.65 -11.39
C VAL A 355 -27.54 9.47 -11.17
N ALA A 356 -26.50 9.68 -10.37
CA ALA A 356 -25.52 8.67 -10.00
C ALA A 356 -26.01 7.76 -8.85
N GLY A 357 -26.93 8.26 -8.02
CA GLY A 357 -27.43 7.52 -6.88
C GLY A 357 -28.58 8.23 -6.17
N VAL A 358 -29.20 7.52 -5.23
CA VAL A 358 -30.22 8.08 -4.32
C VAL A 358 -29.80 7.86 -2.88
N ILE A 359 -29.99 8.85 -2.03
CA ILE A 359 -29.70 8.78 -0.60
C ILE A 359 -31.04 8.82 0.14
N LYS A 360 -31.43 7.70 0.74
CA LYS A 360 -32.66 7.57 1.54
C LYS A 360 -32.41 7.58 3.04
N ARG A 361 -31.17 7.29 3.45
CA ARG A 361 -30.75 7.13 4.84
C ARG A 361 -29.42 7.84 5.05
N LYS A 362 -29.22 8.36 6.25
CA LYS A 362 -27.95 8.90 6.72
C LYS A 362 -27.50 8.18 7.99
N ILE A 363 -26.19 8.05 8.14
CA ILE A 363 -25.55 7.65 9.39
C ILE A 363 -25.22 8.94 10.14
N VAL A 364 -25.66 9.05 11.38
CA VAL A 364 -25.49 10.26 12.19
C VAL A 364 -24.65 9.95 13.42
N PHE A 365 -23.52 10.64 13.55
CA PHE A 365 -22.63 10.61 14.71
C PHE A 365 -22.80 11.90 15.53
N THR A 366 -23.76 11.91 16.45
CA THR A 366 -24.05 13.05 17.34
C THR A 366 -23.43 12.90 18.73
N SER A 367 -22.89 11.74 19.06
CA SER A 367 -22.32 11.47 20.38
C SER A 367 -20.94 12.10 20.51
N ARG A 368 -20.59 12.57 21.72
CA ARG A 368 -19.23 13.03 22.01
C ARG A 368 -18.25 11.86 21.83
N PRO A 369 -17.12 12.05 21.14
CA PRO A 369 -16.12 11.00 20.98
C PRO A 369 -15.72 10.42 22.34
N LYS A 370 -15.77 9.10 22.48
CA LYS A 370 -15.32 8.38 23.67
C LYS A 370 -13.88 7.94 23.46
N PRO A 371 -12.96 8.11 24.43
CA PRO A 371 -11.63 7.53 24.30
C PRO A 371 -11.71 6.00 24.23
N ILE A 372 -10.82 5.37 23.46
CA ILE A 372 -10.68 3.91 23.48
C ILE A 372 -10.08 3.54 24.85
N ILE A 373 -10.92 3.05 25.77
CA ILE A 373 -10.45 2.55 27.06
C ILE A 373 -10.09 1.07 26.90
N THR A 374 -8.82 0.76 26.71
CA THR A 374 -8.30 -0.61 26.84
C THR A 374 -8.20 -0.98 28.33
N ARG A 375 -9.33 -1.19 29.01
CA ARG A 375 -9.36 -1.95 30.27
C ARG A 375 -9.65 -3.43 29.96
N LEU A 376 -8.64 -4.11 29.45
CA LEU A 376 -8.48 -5.56 29.58
C LEU A 376 -7.26 -5.82 30.45
N ALA A 377 -7.35 -5.38 31.69
CA ALA A 377 -6.52 -5.85 32.79
C ALA A 377 -7.46 -6.20 33.94
N ARG A 378 -8.22 -7.29 33.78
CA ARG A 378 -8.56 -8.11 34.94
C ARG A 378 -7.40 -9.08 35.10
N LYS A 379 -6.53 -8.81 36.08
CA LYS A 379 -5.79 -9.89 36.73
C LYS A 379 -6.85 -10.86 37.28
N ILE A 380 -6.56 -12.15 37.09
CA ILE A 380 -7.26 -13.30 37.69
C ILE A 380 -7.51 -13.04 39.17
#